data_AF-A0A5N5LQ85-F1
#
_entry.id   AF-A0A5N5LQ85-F1
#
_cell.length_a   1.000
_cell.length_b   1.000
_cell.length_c   1.000
_cell.angle_alpha   90.00
_cell.angle_beta   90.00
_cell.angle_gamma   90.00
#
_symmetry.space_group_name_H-M   'P 1'
#
loop_
_entity.id
_entity.type
_entity.pdbx_description
1 polymer ?
#
loop_
_entity_poly.entity_id
_entity_poly.type
_entity_poly.pdbx_seq_one_letter_code
_entity_poly.pdbx_strand_id
1 'polypeptide(L)'
;MEVPGSSKPMLATQEEMVEARVPIPYRDQCAHLLIPLNKCRHAEFFLPWKCENERHIYEKCEYELVMERMLQMQKIREAEAKHKQSHKQGTIPLIPKTANAYWRHPLLPPLIDAARFFVVVDLPA
;
A
#
# COMPACT_ATOMS: atom_id res chain seq x y z
N MET A 1 23.05 -0.29 -1.06
CA MET A 1 21.97 0.45 -1.76
C MET A 1 21.03 1.01 -0.71
N GLU A 2 20.63 2.28 -0.81
CA GLU A 2 19.68 2.89 0.14
C GLU A 2 18.24 2.50 -0.22
N VAL A 3 17.44 2.10 0.77
CA VAL A 3 16.02 1.75 0.57
C VAL A 3 15.15 2.87 1.11
N PRO A 4 14.24 3.46 0.31
CA PRO A 4 13.42 4.58 0.77
C PRO A 4 12.59 4.19 1.98
N GLY A 5 12.77 4.93 3.07
CA GLY A 5 12.03 4.78 4.32
C GLY A 5 12.71 3.95 5.40
N SER A 6 13.65 3.06 5.10
CA SER A 6 14.38 2.33 6.14
C SER A 6 15.68 3.05 6.51
N SER A 7 16.04 3.04 7.79
CA SER A 7 17.32 3.61 8.25
C SER A 7 18.53 2.75 7.88
N LYS A 8 18.29 1.47 7.53
CA LYS A 8 19.33 0.49 7.30
C LYS A 8 19.70 0.38 5.81
N PRO A 9 21.00 0.45 5.46
CA PRO A 9 21.42 0.21 4.09
C PRO A 9 21.30 -1.29 3.75
N MET A 10 20.98 -1.59 2.49
CA MET A 10 21.06 -2.95 1.97
C MET A 10 22.54 -3.29 1.69
N LEU A 11 23.12 -4.13 2.57
CA LEU A 11 24.53 -4.53 2.54
C LEU A 11 24.79 -5.77 1.68
N ALA A 12 23.90 -6.76 1.71
CA ALA A 12 24.03 -7.96 0.88
C ALA A 12 23.72 -7.62 -0.58
N THR A 13 24.52 -8.14 -1.51
CA THR A 13 24.26 -7.98 -2.94
C THR A 13 23.17 -8.95 -3.40
N GLN A 14 22.52 -8.64 -4.53
CA GLN A 14 21.47 -9.52 -5.08
C GLN A 14 22.03 -10.88 -5.51
N GLU A 15 23.26 -10.90 -6.02
CA GLU A 15 23.97 -12.12 -6.45
C GLU A 15 24.29 -13.02 -5.24
N GLU A 16 24.80 -12.45 -4.15
CA GLU A 16 25.05 -13.17 -2.90
C GLU A 16 23.79 -13.81 -2.32
N MET A 17 22.66 -13.10 -2.32
CA MET A 17 21.39 -13.65 -1.84
C MET A 17 20.86 -14.80 -2.70
N VAL A 18 21.15 -14.78 -4.00
CA VAL A 18 20.77 -15.86 -4.94
C VAL A 18 21.67 -17.07 -4.74
N GLU A 19 22.98 -16.86 -4.62
CA GLU A 19 23.95 -17.93 -4.36
C GLU A 19 23.66 -18.64 -3.03
N ALA A 20 23.36 -17.87 -1.98
CA ALA A 20 22.96 -18.40 -0.67
C ALA A 20 21.53 -18.95 -0.63
N ARG A 21 20.80 -18.94 -1.75
CA ARG A 21 19.41 -19.43 -1.88
C ARG A 21 18.46 -18.84 -0.83
N VAL A 22 18.61 -17.55 -0.51
CA VAL A 22 17.74 -16.87 0.45
C VAL A 22 16.32 -16.79 -0.14
N PRO A 23 15.29 -17.28 0.57
CA PRO A 23 13.90 -17.16 0.11
C PRO A 23 13.47 -15.70 0.01
N ILE A 24 12.61 -15.38 -0.96
CA ILE A 24 12.08 -14.03 -1.21
C ILE A 24 11.62 -13.29 0.07
N PRO A 25 10.86 -13.89 1.01
CA PRO A 25 10.41 -13.17 2.19
C PRO A 25 11.55 -12.69 3.11
N TYR A 26 12.73 -13.30 3.05
CA TYR A 26 13.89 -12.98 3.89
C TYR A 26 14.96 -12.17 3.16
N ARG A 27 14.66 -11.61 1.98
CA ARG A 27 15.56 -10.73 1.22
C ARG A 27 15.37 -9.26 1.64
N ASP A 28 15.42 -9.02 2.94
CA ASP A 28 15.31 -7.69 3.53
C ASP A 28 16.70 -7.09 3.81
N GLN A 29 16.75 -5.91 4.42
CA GLN A 29 18.02 -5.25 4.77
C GLN A 29 18.85 -6.10 5.76
N CYS A 30 18.25 -7.05 6.47
CA CYS A 30 18.91 -7.95 7.43
C CYS A 30 19.48 -9.22 6.79
N ALA A 31 19.29 -9.46 5.48
CA ALA A 31 19.75 -10.66 4.78
C ALA A 31 21.26 -10.94 4.93
N HIS A 32 22.09 -9.89 5.08
CA HIS A 32 23.53 -10.00 5.30
C HIS A 32 23.89 -10.75 6.60
N LEU A 33 23.00 -10.75 7.59
CA LEU A 33 23.14 -11.49 8.86
C LEU A 33 22.55 -12.91 8.76
N LEU A 34 21.56 -13.11 7.89
CA LEU A 34 20.93 -14.40 7.68
C LEU A 34 21.85 -15.39 6.96
N ILE A 35 22.66 -14.92 6.00
CA ILE A 35 23.62 -15.75 5.26
C ILE A 35 24.63 -16.42 6.22
N PRO A 36 25.37 -15.71 7.11
CA PRO A 36 26.28 -16.34 8.05
C PRO A 36 25.55 -17.21 9.08
N LEU A 37 24.35 -16.81 9.53
CA LEU A 37 23.52 -17.63 10.43
C LEU A 37 23.18 -18.98 9.77
N ASN A 38 22.75 -19.00 8.52
CA ASN A 38 22.43 -20.24 7.81
C ASN A 38 23.68 -21.11 7.59
N LYS A 39 24.84 -20.51 7.30
CA LYS A 39 26.12 -21.24 7.25
C LYS A 39 26.43 -21.94 8.59
N CYS A 40 26.27 -21.23 9.70
CA CYS A 40 26.47 -21.80 11.03
C CYS A 40 25.47 -22.93 11.34
N ARG A 41 24.18 -22.72 11.02
CA ARG A 41 23.13 -23.74 11.22
C ARG A 41 23.39 -25.02 10.43
N HIS A 42 23.85 -24.90 9.18
CA HIS A 42 24.21 -26.08 8.38
C HIS A 42 25.47 -26.78 8.91
N ALA A 43 26.48 -26.04 9.35
CA ALA A 43 27.71 -26.62 9.90
C ALA A 43 27.49 -27.37 11.22
N GLU A 44 26.64 -26.81 12.10
CA GLU A 44 26.34 -27.35 13.43
C GLU A 44 25.06 -28.22 13.44
N PHE A 45 24.57 -28.67 12.28
CA PHE A 45 23.37 -29.51 12.17
C PHE A 45 22.12 -28.98 12.90
N PHE A 46 21.93 -27.65 12.92
CA PHE A 46 20.79 -26.96 13.52
C PHE A 46 20.62 -27.20 15.04
N LEU A 47 21.72 -27.43 15.76
CA LEU A 47 21.69 -27.57 17.22
C LEU A 47 21.19 -26.26 17.89
N PRO A 48 20.20 -26.31 18.79
CA PRO A 48 19.57 -25.10 19.36
C PRO A 48 20.50 -24.16 20.15
N TRP A 49 21.51 -24.73 20.81
CA TRP A 49 22.47 -24.00 21.66
C TRP A 49 23.70 -23.49 20.88
N LYS A 50 23.74 -23.69 19.56
CA LYS A 50 24.79 -23.20 18.67
C LYS A 50 24.26 -21.99 17.89
N CYS A 51 25.18 -21.15 17.41
CA CYS A 51 24.88 -19.97 16.61
C CYS A 51 23.99 -18.92 17.32
N GLU A 52 24.04 -18.85 18.66
CA GLU A 52 23.16 -17.96 19.44
C GLU A 52 23.44 -16.47 19.17
N ASN A 53 24.71 -16.12 19.01
CA ASN A 53 25.11 -14.75 18.76
C ASN A 53 24.61 -14.27 17.40
N GLU A 54 24.85 -15.06 16.35
CA GLU A 54 24.40 -14.80 14.99
C GLU A 54 22.87 -14.73 14.93
N ARG A 55 22.19 -15.63 15.64
CA ARG A 55 20.73 -15.63 15.76
C ARG A 55 20.23 -14.34 16.41
N HIS A 56 20.79 -13.97 17.55
CA HIS A 56 20.35 -12.79 18.29
C HIS A 56 20.61 -11.49 17.52
N ILE A 57 21.73 -11.41 16.80
CA ILE A 57 22.05 -10.25 15.96
C ILE A 57 21.06 -10.13 14.79
N TYR A 58 20.70 -11.25 14.15
CA TYR A 58 19.67 -11.27 13.10
C TYR A 58 18.29 -10.85 13.64
N GLU A 59 17.83 -11.44 14.74
CA GLU A 59 16.54 -11.13 15.36
C GLU A 59 16.44 -9.67 15.81
N LYS A 60 17.53 -9.12 16.38
CA LYS A 60 17.60 -7.69 16.71
C LYS A 60 17.46 -6.83 15.47
N CYS A 61 18.09 -7.22 14.36
CA CYS A 61 17.99 -6.50 13.11
C CYS A 61 16.54 -6.47 12.59
N GLU A 62 15.86 -7.62 12.58
CA GLU A 62 14.46 -7.74 12.17
C GLU A 62 13.52 -6.94 13.09
N TYR A 63 13.76 -6.98 14.40
CA TYR A 63 12.98 -6.23 15.37
C TYR A 63 13.01 -4.73 15.07
N GLU A 64 14.20 -4.17 14.86
CA GLU A 64 14.36 -2.75 14.50
C GLU A 64 13.65 -2.40 13.18
N LEU A 65 13.71 -3.27 12.15
CA LEU A 65 12.99 -3.07 10.89
C LEU A 65 11.47 -3.12 11.06
N VAL A 66 10.95 -4.00 11.92
CA VAL A 66 9.52 -4.05 12.24
C VAL A 66 9.09 -2.76 12.95
N MET A 67 9.87 -2.27 13.90
CA MET A 67 9.58 -1.02 14.61
C MET A 67 9.56 0.19 13.67
N GLU A 68 10.53 0.29 12.75
CA GLU A 68 10.54 1.33 11.71
C GLU A 68 9.27 1.27 10.85
N ARG A 69 8.88 0.09 10.39
CA ARG A 69 7.66 -0.10 9.59
C ARG A 69 6.39 0.24 10.36
N MET A 70 6.33 -0.09 11.65
CA MET A 70 5.19 0.30 12.50
C MET A 70 5.06 1.82 12.61
N LEU A 71 6.17 2.54 12.81
CA LEU A 71 6.18 4.00 12.87
C LEU A 71 5.80 4.64 11.53
N GLN A 72 6.25 4.08 10.40
CA GLN A 72 5.83 4.53 9.07
C GLN A 72 4.32 4.33 8.86
N MET A 73 3.79 3.16 9.24
CA MET A 73 2.36 2.87 9.13
C MET A 73 1.51 3.80 10.00
N GLN A 74 1.99 4.17 11.19
CA GLN A 74 1.31 5.18 12.03
C GLN A 74 1.26 6.54 11.32
N LYS A 75 2.39 7.00 10.76
CA LYS A 75 2.46 8.27 9.99
C LYS A 75 1.53 8.27 8.77
N ILE A 76 1.46 7.17 8.03
CA ILE A 76 0.56 7.02 6.88
C ILE A 76 -0.90 7.09 7.34
N ARG A 77 -1.29 6.37 8.39
CA ARG A 77 -2.66 6.38 8.93
C ARG A 77 -3.08 7.77 9.42
N GLU A 78 -2.19 8.50 10.09
CA GLU A 78 -2.45 9.88 10.52
C GLU A 78 -2.61 10.84 9.33
N ALA A 79 -1.75 10.73 8.31
CA ALA A 79 -1.83 11.52 7.10
C ALA A 79 -3.15 11.25 6.33
N GLU A 80 -3.53 9.98 6.20
CA GLU A 80 -4.82 9.59 5.61
C GLU A 80 -6.02 10.12 6.41
N ALA A 81 -5.96 10.13 7.73
CA ALA A 81 -7.02 10.68 8.57
C ALA A 81 -7.18 12.20 8.32
N LYS A 82 -6.07 12.94 8.23
CA LYS A 82 -6.07 14.37 7.88
C LYS A 82 -6.60 14.62 6.46
N HIS A 83 -6.21 13.79 5.48
CA HIS A 83 -6.68 13.92 4.11
C HIS A 83 -8.18 13.57 3.96
N LYS A 84 -8.70 12.62 4.74
CA LYS A 84 -10.14 12.30 4.79
C LYS A 84 -10.95 13.45 5.41
N GLN A 85 -10.38 14.20 6.35
CA GLN A 85 -11.04 15.38 6.93
C GLN A 85 -11.13 16.53 5.91
N SER A 86 -10.06 16.81 5.16
CA SER A 86 -10.07 17.85 4.11
C SER A 86 -11.04 17.51 2.96
N HIS A 87 -11.10 16.24 2.55
CA HIS A 87 -11.99 15.81 1.46
C HIS A 87 -13.49 15.79 1.84
N LYS A 88 -13.84 15.76 3.14
CA LYS A 88 -15.23 15.85 3.60
C LYS A 88 -15.81 17.27 3.51
N GLN A 89 -14.97 18.31 3.49
CA GLN A 89 -15.42 19.71 3.35
C GLN A 89 -15.65 20.14 1.89
N GLY A 90 -15.41 19.24 0.92
CA GLY A 90 -15.61 19.48 -0.51
C GLY A 90 -16.47 18.42 -1.18
N THR A 91 -17.67 18.14 -0.65
CA THR A 91 -18.68 17.36 -1.38
C THR A 91 -19.32 18.27 -2.44
N ILE A 92 -18.58 18.57 -3.50
CA ILE A 92 -19.18 19.01 -4.76
C ILE A 92 -19.89 17.79 -5.33
N PRO A 93 -21.21 17.83 -5.63
CA PRO A 93 -21.88 16.72 -6.29
C PRO A 93 -21.14 16.43 -7.59
N LEU A 94 -20.60 15.22 -7.74
CA LEU A 94 -20.12 14.72 -9.02
C LEU A 94 -21.33 14.47 -9.93
N ILE A 95 -21.96 15.56 -10.39
CA ILE A 95 -22.69 15.56 -11.63
C ILE A 95 -21.59 15.69 -12.69
N PRO A 96 -21.25 14.63 -13.45
CA PRO A 96 -20.42 14.83 -14.64
C PRO A 96 -21.17 15.84 -15.52
N LYS A 97 -20.52 16.97 -15.83
CA LYS A 97 -21.07 18.06 -16.65
C LYS A 97 -21.33 17.65 -18.11
N THR A 98 -21.58 16.37 -18.40
CA THR A 98 -21.79 15.83 -19.74
C THR A 98 -23.22 15.37 -20.01
N ALA A 99 -24.18 15.60 -19.11
CA ALA A 99 -25.61 15.40 -19.41
C ALA A 99 -26.22 16.45 -20.37
N ASN A 100 -25.46 17.48 -20.80
CA ASN A 100 -25.91 18.45 -21.81
C ASN A 100 -25.28 18.24 -23.20
N ALA A 101 -24.52 17.16 -23.44
CA ALA A 101 -23.87 16.93 -24.73
C ALA A 101 -24.72 16.14 -25.75
N TYR A 102 -25.82 15.48 -25.32
CA TYR A 102 -26.65 14.69 -26.25
C TYR A 102 -27.60 15.52 -27.13
N TRP A 103 -27.76 16.83 -26.87
CA TRP A 103 -28.66 17.71 -27.62
C TRP A 103 -28.01 18.41 -28.83
N ARG A 104 -26.80 18.01 -29.22
CA ARG A 104 -26.07 18.64 -30.34
C ARG A 104 -25.53 17.63 -31.37
N HIS A 105 -26.15 16.45 -31.47
CA HIS A 105 -25.90 15.54 -32.58
C HIS A 105 -26.86 15.88 -33.75
N PRO A 106 -26.37 16.21 -34.95
CA PRO A 106 -27.17 16.68 -36.09
C PRO A 106 -28.00 15.57 -36.79
N LEU A 107 -28.29 14.45 -36.12
CA LEU A 107 -28.89 13.26 -36.74
C LEU A 107 -30.10 12.66 -36.02
N LEU A 108 -30.70 13.34 -35.03
CA LEU A 108 -32.00 12.92 -34.48
C LEU A 108 -33.11 13.94 -34.81
N PRO A 109 -34.26 13.49 -35.34
CA PRO A 109 -35.36 14.37 -35.75
C PRO A 109 -36.08 15.00 -34.54
N PRO A 110 -36.64 16.21 -34.70
CA PRO A 110 -37.35 16.90 -33.64
C PRO A 110 -38.78 16.40 -33.59
N LEU A 111 -39.21 15.78 -32.49
CA LEU A 111 -40.64 15.72 -32.18
C LEU A 111 -40.87 15.42 -30.69
N ILE A 112 -41.60 16.36 -30.09
CA ILE A 112 -42.40 16.31 -28.85
C ILE A 112 -41.76 17.03 -27.66
N ASP A 113 -42.08 18.34 -27.59
CA ASP A 113 -42.07 19.19 -26.40
C ASP A 113 -42.93 18.58 -25.28
N ALA A 114 -42.32 18.24 -24.14
CA ALA A 114 -43.03 17.84 -22.93
C ALA A 114 -43.30 19.01 -21.96
N ALA A 115 -43.40 20.24 -22.47
CA ALA A 115 -43.90 21.39 -21.72
C ALA A 115 -45.44 21.33 -21.60
N ARG A 116 -46.00 20.23 -21.07
CA ARG A 116 -47.43 20.14 -20.77
C ARG A 116 -47.77 19.01 -19.79
N PHE A 117 -47.18 19.04 -18.60
CA PHE A 117 -47.69 18.24 -17.47
C PHE A 117 -47.45 18.97 -16.15
N PHE A 118 -47.90 20.22 -16.09
CA PHE A 118 -48.15 20.91 -14.83
C PHE A 118 -49.64 21.23 -14.80
N VAL A 119 -50.27 20.95 -13.66
CA VAL A 119 -51.66 21.28 -13.26
C VAL A 119 -52.71 20.16 -13.46
N VAL A 120 -53.36 19.83 -12.33
CA VAL A 120 -54.55 18.99 -12.07
C VAL A 120 -54.29 17.50 -11.81
N VAL A 121 -54.15 17.10 -10.53
CA VAL A 121 -55.15 16.35 -9.72
C VAL A 121 -54.49 16.05 -8.36
N ASP A 122 -54.83 16.84 -7.34
CA ASP A 122 -54.81 16.43 -5.94
C ASP A 122 -56.06 17.03 -5.27
N LEU A 123 -56.72 16.25 -4.40
CA LEU A 123 -57.93 16.49 -3.56
C LEU A 123 -59.33 16.15 -4.15
N PRO A 124 -60.33 15.68 -3.34
CA PRO A 124 -60.34 14.69 -2.23
C PRO A 124 -61.42 13.59 -2.41
N ALA A 125 -61.38 12.54 -1.58
CA ALA A 125 -62.55 11.82 -1.07
C ALA A 125 -62.32 11.47 0.40
#